data_AF-A0A7S1A4X7-F1
#
_entry.id   AF-A0A7S1A4X7-F1
#
_cell.length_a   1.000
_cell.length_b   1.000
_cell.length_c   1.000
_cell.angle_alpha   90.00
_cell.angle_beta   90.00
_cell.angle_gamma   90.00
#
_symmetry.space_group_name_H-M   'P 1'
#
loop_
_entity.id
_entity.type
_entity.pdbx_description
1 polymer ?
#
loop_
_entity_poly.entity_id
_entity_poly.type
_entity_poly.pdbx_seq_one_letter_code
_entity_poly.pdbx_strand_id
1 'polypeptide(L)'
;GHGSLQRPLLSTCSSAAVAGHWRPVLVDGHTNLLGECSQRRRVSDVGSSPLQLRARAHGYLPRPRQALAVSFGALGSRAFSGSLATRVSENQLISPSVVKDTLSKEDAEIIEALQGAVAALGDEATADHPVVQVLNKAALAYRDKAALLKRDWTDEMFQEGEDDNDVRVAEIEAMLASGLSVSGSGLEDGGNLGSALDLVGVYMKNYKLDKANAVLDRCAPHVSKRGGVWVVKWLNHVSTVRMKQSRHLEALEMMYDLELYSPYSAEEAPAFFETLNRNLAWALKACGRIDEAAVYFERMARDAQAHKGGLDWFDCWDIGKLMATRAFKDNEMTAFYRGRELMEKALQMQIDAEPHDLVMRAKVHDTLAECFLVSKEYDQAEEHYRAGYKLMADTVGRNSPLFGKQARHMANLLLAQEKRVASLPFLREALVVETCKDAVSVAEVMELVSLIVETQQKCGLDVVDTLESNHAPLKTLQGNLRGRGLDKSKEYGILCHKMSLMYLHESKRDGKALKRAYKLAKHSVRLLMFGDGGTDTN
;
A
#
# COMPACT_ATOMS: atom_id res chain seq x y z
N GLY A 1 58.59 -17.63 -31.42
CA GLY A 1 57.65 -18.16 -30.42
C GLY A 1 57.31 -17.05 -29.44
N HIS A 2 56.06 -16.59 -29.45
CA HIS A 2 55.28 -16.14 -28.29
C HIS A 2 53.91 -15.71 -28.83
N GLY A 3 52.92 -16.58 -28.65
CA GLY A 3 51.52 -16.30 -28.94
C GLY A 3 50.89 -15.53 -27.79
N SER A 4 50.27 -14.40 -28.09
CA SER A 4 49.36 -13.70 -27.19
C SER A 4 47.93 -14.17 -27.47
N LEU A 5 47.41 -14.98 -26.55
CA LEU A 5 46.01 -15.36 -26.48
C LEU A 5 45.15 -14.11 -26.22
N GLN A 6 44.35 -13.72 -27.21
CA GLN A 6 43.20 -12.84 -27.03
C GLN A 6 42.15 -13.55 -26.16
N ARG A 7 41.83 -12.98 -24.99
CA ARG A 7 40.62 -13.32 -24.23
C ARG A 7 39.44 -12.50 -24.77
N PRO A 8 38.25 -13.09 -24.97
CA PRO A 8 37.08 -12.35 -25.43
C PRO A 8 36.54 -11.46 -24.30
N LEU A 9 36.25 -10.20 -24.65
CA LEU A 9 35.49 -9.26 -23.83
C LEU A 9 34.07 -9.82 -23.65
N LEU A 10 33.79 -10.34 -22.45
CA LEU A 10 32.43 -10.62 -22.00
C LEU A 10 31.68 -9.29 -21.87
N SER A 11 30.70 -9.11 -22.75
CA SER A 11 29.70 -8.04 -22.72
C SER A 11 28.99 -8.03 -21.37
N THR A 12 29.26 -7.02 -20.54
CA THR A 12 28.50 -6.73 -19.33
C THR A 12 27.17 -6.09 -19.70
N CYS A 13 26.13 -6.91 -19.88
CA CYS A 13 24.75 -6.42 -19.93
C CYS A 13 24.41 -5.80 -18.56
N SER A 14 24.36 -4.46 -18.55
CA SER A 14 24.00 -3.66 -17.38
C SER A 14 22.63 -4.04 -16.80
N SER A 15 22.62 -4.22 -15.49
CA SER A 15 21.57 -4.68 -14.58
C SER A 15 20.38 -3.70 -14.43
N ALA A 16 19.69 -3.38 -15.53
CA ALA A 16 18.59 -2.39 -15.51
C ALA A 16 17.18 -2.99 -15.47
N ALA A 17 17.02 -4.31 -15.65
CA ALA A 17 15.72 -4.99 -15.58
C ALA A 17 15.54 -5.69 -14.22
N VAL A 18 15.45 -4.92 -13.14
CA VAL A 18 15.21 -5.46 -11.80
C VAL A 18 13.70 -5.51 -11.53
N ALA A 19 13.17 -6.71 -11.32
CA ALA A 19 11.77 -6.95 -10.99
C ALA A 19 11.40 -6.32 -9.63
N GLY A 20 10.22 -5.69 -9.54
CA GLY A 20 9.85 -4.79 -8.45
C GLY A 20 10.05 -5.36 -7.05
N HIS A 21 9.52 -6.57 -6.77
CA HIS A 21 9.62 -7.17 -5.43
C HIS A 21 10.98 -7.79 -5.11
N TRP A 22 11.82 -8.03 -6.12
CA TRP A 22 13.17 -8.59 -6.01
C TRP A 22 14.25 -7.51 -5.90
N ARG A 23 13.84 -6.24 -6.02
CA ARG A 23 14.73 -5.11 -5.98
C ARG A 23 15.63 -5.02 -4.75
N PRO A 24 15.14 -5.25 -3.51
CA PRO A 24 16.01 -5.28 -2.34
C PRO A 24 17.03 -6.42 -2.37
N VAL A 25 16.69 -7.53 -3.04
CA VAL A 25 17.52 -8.76 -3.10
C VAL A 25 18.61 -8.65 -4.17
N LEU A 26 18.29 -8.03 -5.32
CA LEU A 26 19.21 -7.90 -6.44
C LEU A 26 20.23 -6.75 -6.28
N VAL A 27 19.94 -5.74 -5.46
CA VAL A 27 20.87 -4.63 -5.18
C VAL A 27 22.03 -5.09 -4.28
N ASP A 28 21.80 -5.99 -3.32
CA ASP A 28 22.85 -6.52 -2.43
C ASP A 28 23.89 -7.41 -3.16
N GLY A 29 23.57 -7.92 -4.35
CA GLY A 29 24.47 -8.79 -5.12
C GLY A 29 25.52 -8.07 -5.98
N HIS A 30 25.41 -6.76 -6.21
CA HIS A 30 26.21 -6.09 -7.25
C HIS A 30 26.76 -4.68 -6.95
N THR A 31 26.69 -4.16 -5.72
CA THR A 31 27.30 -2.87 -5.37
C THR A 31 28.41 -2.96 -4.33
N ASN A 32 29.57 -3.49 -4.74
CA ASN A 32 30.86 -3.06 -4.22
C ASN A 32 31.54 -2.29 -5.35
N LEU A 33 31.28 -0.99 -5.43
CA LEU A 33 32.06 0.05 -6.13
C LEU A 33 31.18 1.29 -6.21
N LEU A 34 31.13 2.06 -5.13
CA LEU A 34 31.08 3.53 -5.09
C LEU A 34 30.98 3.98 -3.62
N GLY A 35 32.12 4.35 -3.06
CA GLY A 35 32.27 5.40 -2.05
C GLY A 35 31.53 5.24 -0.72
N GLU A 36 32.23 4.67 0.24
CA GLU A 36 31.99 4.87 1.68
C GLU A 36 31.81 6.36 2.01
N CYS A 37 30.67 6.73 2.60
CA CYS A 37 30.60 7.91 3.46
C CYS A 37 30.09 7.46 4.82
N SER A 38 30.99 7.55 5.78
CA SER A 38 30.95 6.97 7.10
C SER A 38 30.04 7.75 8.06
N GLN A 39 29.06 7.06 8.64
CA GLN A 39 28.70 7.28 10.05
C GLN A 39 28.65 5.94 10.78
N ARG A 40 29.84 5.36 11.00
CA ARG A 40 30.02 4.38 12.09
C ARG A 40 29.95 5.14 13.42
N ARG A 41 28.79 5.17 14.06
CA ARG A 41 28.77 5.31 15.53
C ARG A 41 29.08 3.93 16.11
N ARG A 42 30.23 3.83 16.79
CA ARG A 42 30.50 2.73 17.71
C ARG A 42 29.41 2.75 18.79
N VAL A 43 28.57 1.72 18.79
CA VAL A 43 27.82 1.36 19.99
C VAL A 43 28.79 0.49 20.80
N SER A 44 29.39 1.09 21.82
CA SER A 44 30.04 0.36 22.89
C SER A 44 28.97 -0.30 23.74
N ASP A 45 29.18 -1.58 24.03
CA ASP A 45 28.41 -2.40 24.98
C ASP A 45 28.08 -1.65 26.28
N VAL A 46 26.82 -1.28 26.45
CA VAL A 46 26.12 -1.25 27.74
C VAL A 46 24.65 -1.55 27.47
N GLY A 47 24.13 -2.63 28.05
CA GLY A 47 22.73 -3.04 27.91
C GLY A 47 21.78 -1.92 28.33
N SER A 48 20.93 -1.47 27.41
CA SER A 48 19.82 -0.57 27.68
C SER A 48 18.71 -0.85 26.68
N SER A 49 17.49 -1.07 27.18
CA SER A 49 16.33 -1.49 26.38
C SER A 49 15.84 -0.36 25.44
N PRO A 50 15.22 -0.70 24.29
CA PRO A 50 14.67 0.25 23.32
C PRO A 50 13.65 1.28 23.89
N LEU A 51 13.16 1.08 25.11
CA LEU A 51 12.21 1.97 25.79
C LEU A 51 12.81 3.32 26.22
N GLN A 52 14.13 3.45 26.41
CA GLN A 52 14.72 4.66 27.01
C GLN A 52 15.09 5.78 26.02
N LEU A 53 15.06 5.52 24.71
CA LEU A 53 15.38 6.52 23.68
C LEU A 53 14.16 7.34 23.18
N ARG A 54 12.95 7.06 23.67
CA ARG A 54 11.68 7.61 23.11
C ARG A 54 11.13 8.90 23.75
N ALA A 55 11.84 9.56 24.67
CA ALA A 55 11.26 10.67 25.45
C ALA A 55 11.45 12.10 24.89
N ARG A 56 11.88 12.32 23.64
CA ARG A 56 12.24 13.68 23.16
C ARG A 56 11.74 14.15 21.80
N ALA A 57 10.88 13.40 21.11
CA ALA A 57 10.21 13.90 19.91
C ALA A 57 8.71 13.66 20.03
N HIS A 58 7.92 14.67 19.64
CA HIS A 58 6.45 14.70 19.56
C HIS A 58 5.72 15.19 20.81
N GLY A 59 5.09 16.36 20.68
CA GLY A 59 4.20 16.99 21.66
C GLY A 59 2.84 16.28 21.77
N TYR A 60 2.87 14.98 22.05
CA TYR A 60 1.72 14.21 22.49
C TYR A 60 2.15 13.43 23.74
N LEU A 61 1.78 13.95 24.91
CA LEU A 61 1.88 13.20 26.18
C LEU A 61 0.49 12.69 26.55
N PRO A 62 0.22 11.37 26.50
CA PRO A 62 -0.93 10.82 27.19
C PRO A 62 -0.60 10.59 28.67
N ARG A 63 -1.58 10.83 29.54
CA ARG A 63 -1.51 10.53 30.97
C ARG A 63 -1.44 9.01 31.20
N PRO A 64 -0.75 8.53 32.26
CA PRO A 64 -0.69 7.10 32.57
C PRO A 64 -2.04 6.56 33.02
N ARG A 65 -2.37 5.34 32.56
CA ARG A 65 -3.55 4.55 32.96
C ARG A 65 -3.52 4.26 34.47
N GLN A 66 -4.60 4.60 35.18
CA GLN A 66 -4.96 3.93 36.43
C GLN A 66 -5.83 2.72 36.07
N ALA A 67 -5.35 1.52 36.37
CA ALA A 67 -6.12 0.30 36.26
C ALA A 67 -7.11 0.22 37.44
N LEU A 68 -8.41 0.23 37.15
CA LEU A 68 -9.44 -0.22 38.08
C LEU A 68 -9.83 -1.63 37.66
N ALA A 69 -9.34 -2.62 38.42
CA ALA A 69 -9.82 -3.99 38.35
C ALA A 69 -11.17 -4.07 39.08
N VAL A 70 -12.20 -4.55 38.38
CA VAL A 70 -13.43 -5.05 39.01
C VAL A 70 -13.57 -6.50 38.56
N SER A 71 -13.52 -7.41 39.52
CA SER A 71 -13.75 -8.84 39.29
C SER A 71 -15.25 -9.11 39.23
N PHE A 72 -15.65 -9.96 38.29
CA PHE A 72 -16.88 -10.74 38.41
C PHE A 72 -16.55 -12.20 38.15
N GLY A 73 -17.01 -13.05 39.06
CA GLY A 73 -16.70 -14.47 39.10
C GLY A 73 -17.73 -15.35 38.40
N ALA A 74 -17.19 -16.48 37.94
CA ALA A 74 -17.73 -17.85 37.98
C ALA A 74 -18.76 -18.33 36.93
N LEU A 75 -18.57 -19.64 36.63
CA LEU A 75 -19.45 -20.62 35.96
C LEU A 75 -19.35 -20.62 34.43
N GLY A 76 -19.19 -21.74 33.71
CA GLY A 76 -19.19 -23.15 34.03
C GLY A 76 -19.29 -23.91 32.69
N SER A 77 -18.47 -24.94 32.50
CA SER A 77 -18.33 -25.70 31.27
C SER A 77 -19.60 -26.45 30.87
N ARG A 78 -19.90 -26.55 29.56
CA ARG A 78 -20.46 -27.77 28.94
C ARG A 78 -20.35 -27.76 27.41
N ALA A 79 -19.79 -28.86 26.90
CA ALA A 79 -19.64 -29.19 25.50
C ALA A 79 -20.98 -29.57 24.85
N PHE A 80 -21.13 -29.27 23.56
CA PHE A 80 -21.98 -30.04 22.65
C PHE A 80 -21.34 -30.15 21.27
N SER A 81 -21.18 -31.40 20.84
CA SER A 81 -20.79 -31.83 19.50
C SER A 81 -21.95 -31.65 18.52
N GLY A 82 -21.67 -31.19 17.31
CA GLY A 82 -22.63 -31.19 16.21
C GLY A 82 -21.98 -30.82 14.89
N SER A 83 -21.72 -31.84 14.07
CA SER A 83 -21.34 -31.72 12.66
C SER A 83 -22.46 -31.04 11.86
N LEU A 84 -22.12 -30.01 11.07
CA LEU A 84 -22.84 -29.75 9.82
C LEU A 84 -21.94 -28.99 8.84
N ALA A 85 -21.68 -29.64 7.70
CA ALA A 85 -21.00 -29.08 6.56
C ALA A 85 -21.95 -28.14 5.79
N THR A 86 -21.54 -26.89 5.55
CA THR A 86 -21.94 -26.16 4.33
C THR A 86 -21.03 -24.96 4.05
N ARG A 87 -20.64 -24.88 2.78
CA ARG A 87 -19.98 -23.81 2.01
C ARG A 87 -20.04 -22.40 2.61
N VAL A 88 -18.88 -21.77 2.77
CA VAL A 88 -18.72 -20.33 3.00
C VAL A 88 -17.75 -19.81 1.93
N SER A 89 -18.18 -18.82 1.14
CA SER A 89 -17.30 -18.03 0.27
C SER A 89 -16.71 -16.90 1.09
N GLU A 90 -15.40 -16.82 1.18
CA GLU A 90 -14.71 -15.93 2.11
C GLU A 90 -13.71 -15.04 1.39
N ASN A 91 -14.21 -13.89 0.91
CA ASN A 91 -13.38 -12.74 0.66
C ASN A 91 -13.27 -11.95 1.97
N GLN A 92 -12.45 -12.46 2.90
CA GLN A 92 -12.29 -11.94 4.26
C GLN A 92 -11.27 -10.80 4.31
N LEU A 93 -11.72 -9.60 3.94
CA LEU A 93 -11.46 -8.45 4.79
C LEU A 93 -12.73 -8.29 5.64
N ILE A 94 -12.81 -9.04 6.75
CA ILE A 94 -13.97 -9.14 7.64
C ILE A 94 -15.17 -9.82 6.96
N SER A 95 -15.37 -11.13 7.23
CA SER A 95 -16.59 -11.82 6.81
C SER A 95 -17.82 -11.18 7.45
N PRO A 96 -18.89 -10.87 6.69
CA PRO A 96 -20.18 -10.46 7.25
C PRO A 96 -20.79 -11.48 8.20
N SER A 97 -20.41 -12.77 8.14
CA SER A 97 -20.93 -13.79 9.05
C SER A 97 -20.29 -13.78 10.43
N VAL A 98 -19.09 -13.21 10.58
CA VAL A 98 -18.44 -13.00 11.89
C VAL A 98 -18.82 -11.63 12.47
N VAL A 99 -19.22 -10.69 11.62
CA VAL A 99 -19.62 -9.33 12.05
C VAL A 99 -21.13 -9.14 12.20
N LYS A 100 -21.98 -9.97 11.59
CA LYS A 100 -23.43 -9.92 11.85
C LYS A 100 -23.82 -10.15 13.32
N ASP A 101 -22.94 -10.76 14.11
CA ASP A 101 -23.16 -11.00 15.54
C ASP A 101 -22.49 -9.99 16.48
N THR A 102 -21.88 -8.91 15.96
CA THR A 102 -21.14 -7.94 16.81
C THR A 102 -21.97 -6.79 17.39
N LEU A 103 -23.23 -6.65 16.96
CA LEU A 103 -24.25 -5.98 17.78
C LEU A 103 -24.82 -7.06 18.68
N SER A 104 -24.26 -7.22 19.88
CA SER A 104 -24.82 -8.24 20.78
C SER A 104 -26.26 -7.83 21.06
N LYS A 105 -27.17 -8.79 20.90
CA LYS A 105 -28.56 -8.65 21.32
C LYS A 105 -28.64 -8.07 22.75
N GLU A 106 -27.65 -8.41 23.58
CA GLU A 106 -27.41 -7.89 24.92
C GLU A 106 -27.21 -6.36 24.97
N ASP A 107 -26.43 -5.75 24.07
CA ASP A 107 -26.23 -4.30 24.04
C ASP A 107 -27.55 -3.56 23.73
N ALA A 108 -28.35 -4.12 22.81
CA ALA A 108 -29.67 -3.58 22.46
C ALA A 108 -30.67 -3.76 23.61
N GLU A 109 -30.68 -4.94 24.24
CA GLU A 109 -31.51 -5.25 25.42
C GLU A 109 -31.15 -4.34 26.61
N ILE A 110 -29.86 -4.03 26.82
CA ILE A 110 -29.41 -3.08 27.86
C ILE A 110 -29.94 -1.67 27.57
N ILE A 111 -29.86 -1.20 26.32
CA ILE A 111 -30.39 0.11 25.95
C ILE A 111 -31.92 0.15 26.12
N GLU A 112 -32.63 -0.88 25.68
CA GLU A 112 -34.08 -0.97 25.82
C GLU A 112 -34.50 -1.00 27.30
N ALA A 113 -33.78 -1.75 28.15
CA ALA A 113 -34.01 -1.76 29.59
C ALA A 113 -33.76 -0.38 30.23
N LEU A 114 -32.69 0.31 29.84
CA LEU A 114 -32.40 1.67 30.30
C LEU A 114 -33.44 2.68 29.82
N GLN A 115 -33.96 2.53 28.59
CA GLN A 115 -35.06 3.34 28.08
C GLN A 115 -36.34 3.13 28.87
N GLY A 116 -36.68 1.87 29.20
CA GLY A 116 -37.80 1.54 30.07
C GLY A 116 -37.65 2.13 31.47
N ALA A 117 -36.44 2.10 32.04
CA ALA A 117 -36.14 2.71 33.32
C ALA A 117 -36.28 4.24 33.27
N VAL A 118 -35.84 4.90 32.19
CA VAL A 118 -36.02 6.35 32.00
C VAL A 118 -37.50 6.70 31.82
N ALA A 119 -38.27 5.91 31.07
CA ALA A 119 -39.70 6.13 30.89
C ALA A 119 -40.47 6.01 32.22
N ALA A 120 -40.05 5.09 33.10
CA ALA A 120 -40.65 4.90 34.42
C ALA A 120 -40.41 6.08 35.38
N LEU A 121 -39.38 6.91 35.15
CA LEU A 121 -39.10 8.11 35.95
C LEU A 121 -40.09 9.27 35.67
N GLY A 122 -40.79 9.26 34.53
CA GLY A 122 -41.74 10.31 34.17
C GLY A 122 -41.10 11.71 34.21
N ASP A 123 -41.66 12.61 35.02
CA ASP A 123 -41.20 14.00 35.15
C ASP A 123 -39.82 14.13 35.84
N GLU A 124 -39.34 13.09 36.52
CA GLU A 124 -38.00 13.08 37.17
C GLU A 124 -36.87 12.75 36.19
N ALA A 125 -37.18 12.43 34.93
CA ALA A 125 -36.21 12.12 33.88
C ALA A 125 -35.48 13.36 33.34
N THR A 126 -34.82 14.12 34.21
CA THR A 126 -34.03 15.29 33.83
C THR A 126 -32.70 14.87 33.18
N ALA A 127 -32.09 15.76 32.38
CA ALA A 127 -30.85 15.47 31.66
C ALA A 127 -29.65 15.12 32.58
N ASP A 128 -29.68 15.62 33.82
CA ASP A 128 -28.70 15.37 34.86
C ASP A 128 -29.02 14.11 35.69
N HIS A 129 -30.20 13.49 35.54
CA HIS A 129 -30.55 12.28 36.27
C HIS A 129 -29.56 11.14 35.95
N PRO A 130 -29.00 10.42 36.95
CA PRO A 130 -27.96 9.41 36.74
C PRO A 130 -28.34 8.34 35.71
N VAL A 131 -29.59 7.86 35.73
CA VAL A 131 -30.09 6.84 34.78
C VAL A 131 -30.14 7.40 33.36
N VAL A 132 -30.53 8.67 33.19
CA VAL A 132 -30.54 9.35 31.88
C VAL A 132 -29.10 9.54 31.37
N GLN A 133 -28.16 9.91 32.25
CA GLN A 133 -26.74 10.00 31.88
C GLN A 133 -26.15 8.64 31.47
N VAL A 134 -26.50 7.56 32.18
CA VAL A 134 -26.07 6.20 31.85
C VAL A 134 -26.66 5.75 30.51
N LEU A 135 -27.96 5.95 30.30
CA LEU A 135 -28.61 5.69 29.00
C LEU A 135 -27.91 6.44 27.87
N ASN A 136 -27.65 7.73 28.04
CA ASN A 136 -26.99 8.55 27.01
C ASN A 136 -25.57 8.06 26.70
N LYS A 137 -24.79 7.67 27.72
CA LYS A 137 -23.45 7.10 27.54
C LYS A 137 -23.50 5.74 26.85
N ALA A 138 -24.41 4.86 27.25
CA ALA A 138 -24.59 3.54 26.64
C ALA A 138 -25.04 3.65 25.17
N ALA A 139 -26.02 4.52 24.89
CA ALA A 139 -26.48 4.79 23.54
C ALA A 139 -25.38 5.39 22.65
N LEU A 140 -24.55 6.28 23.18
CA LEU A 140 -23.40 6.82 22.47
C LEU A 140 -22.35 5.73 22.17
N ALA A 141 -21.99 4.92 23.17
CA ALA A 141 -21.04 3.82 23.01
C ALA A 141 -21.52 2.78 21.98
N TYR A 142 -22.82 2.47 21.99
CA TYR A 142 -23.44 1.58 21.02
C TYR A 142 -23.37 2.13 19.58
N ARG A 143 -23.72 3.40 19.38
CA ARG A 143 -23.60 4.06 18.07
C ARG A 143 -22.16 4.11 17.59
N ASP A 144 -21.22 4.37 18.49
CA ASP A 144 -19.79 4.38 18.18
C ASP A 144 -19.30 3.00 17.74
N LYS A 145 -19.69 1.94 18.46
CA LYS A 145 -19.35 0.56 18.11
C LYS A 145 -19.85 0.20 16.71
N ALA A 146 -21.11 0.53 16.39
CA ALA A 146 -21.67 0.33 15.06
C ALA A 146 -20.90 1.12 13.99
N ALA A 147 -20.57 2.39 14.24
CA ALA A 147 -19.86 3.24 13.30
C ALA A 147 -18.39 2.80 13.07
N LEU A 148 -17.74 2.23 14.08
CA LEU A 148 -16.40 1.66 13.97
C LEU A 148 -16.36 0.43 13.08
N LEU A 149 -17.43 -0.35 13.05
CA LEU A 149 -17.53 -1.55 12.20
C LEU A 149 -18.09 -1.25 10.81
N LYS A 150 -18.45 0.01 10.54
CA LYS A 150 -18.97 0.43 9.25
C LYS A 150 -17.98 0.16 8.12
N ARG A 151 -18.47 -0.55 7.09
CA ARG A 151 -17.77 -0.98 5.88
C ARG A 151 -18.69 -1.00 4.65
N ASP A 152 -19.76 -0.22 4.70
CA ASP A 152 -20.82 -0.18 3.69
C ASP A 152 -20.28 0.07 2.30
N TRP A 153 -19.18 0.82 2.19
CA TRP A 153 -18.57 1.20 0.92
C TRP A 153 -17.22 0.54 0.66
N THR A 154 -16.41 0.34 1.71
CA THR A 154 -15.08 -0.27 1.53
C THR A 154 -15.16 -1.69 1.00
N ASP A 155 -16.25 -2.42 1.21
CA ASP A 155 -16.38 -3.81 0.74
C ASP A 155 -16.74 -3.92 -0.75
N GLU A 156 -17.10 -2.82 -1.42
CA GLU A 156 -17.30 -2.79 -2.87
C GLU A 156 -15.98 -3.09 -3.64
N MET A 157 -16.07 -3.82 -4.76
CA MET A 157 -14.90 -4.34 -5.46
C MET A 157 -14.16 -3.28 -6.31
N PHE A 158 -14.87 -2.30 -6.87
CA PHE A 158 -14.34 -1.29 -7.80
C PHE A 158 -13.57 -1.89 -8.99
N GLN A 159 -14.24 -2.77 -9.75
CA GLN A 159 -13.65 -3.51 -10.88
C GLN A 159 -14.39 -3.30 -12.20
N GLU A 160 -15.26 -2.28 -12.29
CA GLU A 160 -16.10 -2.01 -13.48
C GLU A 160 -15.41 -1.08 -14.50
N GLY A 161 -14.11 -0.82 -14.33
CA GLY A 161 -13.37 0.14 -15.14
C GLY A 161 -13.24 1.51 -14.46
N GLU A 162 -12.34 2.33 -14.98
CA GLU A 162 -11.96 3.61 -14.38
C GLU A 162 -13.12 4.59 -14.27
N ASP A 163 -13.86 4.81 -15.37
CA ASP A 163 -14.94 5.81 -15.41
C ASP A 163 -16.09 5.43 -14.47
N ASP A 164 -16.51 4.17 -14.47
CA ASP A 164 -17.59 3.68 -13.61
C ASP A 164 -17.19 3.69 -12.13
N ASN A 165 -15.94 3.33 -11.82
CA ASN A 165 -15.39 3.47 -10.49
C ASN A 165 -15.37 4.95 -10.04
N ASP A 166 -15.04 5.87 -10.93
CA ASP A 166 -15.02 7.31 -10.63
C ASP A 166 -16.42 7.88 -10.36
N VAL A 167 -17.42 7.46 -11.15
CA VAL A 167 -18.83 7.78 -10.90
C VAL A 167 -19.26 7.24 -9.55
N ARG A 168 -18.95 5.98 -9.25
CA ARG A 168 -19.32 5.35 -7.98
C ARG A 168 -18.68 6.04 -6.78
N VAL A 169 -17.41 6.42 -6.88
CA VAL A 169 -16.73 7.21 -5.86
C VAL A 169 -17.44 8.56 -5.64
N ALA A 170 -17.83 9.25 -6.71
CA ALA A 170 -18.53 10.53 -6.61
C ALA A 170 -19.92 10.40 -5.95
N GLU A 171 -20.65 9.31 -6.22
CA GLU A 171 -21.91 9.01 -5.53
C GLU A 171 -21.70 8.83 -4.03
N ILE A 172 -20.66 8.08 -3.64
CA ILE A 172 -20.32 7.86 -2.22
C ILE A 172 -19.92 9.17 -1.54
N GLU A 173 -19.13 10.01 -2.22
CA GLU A 173 -18.79 11.36 -1.75
C GLU A 173 -20.07 12.20 -1.51
N ALA A 174 -21.04 12.14 -2.43
CA ALA A 174 -22.31 12.85 -2.31
C ALA A 174 -23.18 12.31 -1.15
N MET A 175 -23.20 10.99 -0.94
CA MET A 175 -23.90 10.38 0.21
C MET A 175 -23.31 10.87 1.54
N LEU A 176 -21.98 10.90 1.67
CA LEU A 176 -21.33 11.43 2.86
C LEU A 176 -21.62 12.93 3.04
N ALA A 177 -21.51 13.72 1.98
CA ALA A 177 -21.79 15.16 2.02
C ALA A 177 -23.24 15.46 2.46
N SER A 178 -24.20 14.69 1.95
CA SER A 178 -25.61 14.77 2.39
C SER A 178 -25.74 14.46 3.87
N GLY A 179 -25.14 13.37 4.37
CA GLY A 179 -25.17 13.02 5.79
C GLY A 179 -24.55 14.09 6.69
N LEU A 180 -23.45 14.70 6.26
CA LEU A 180 -22.82 15.82 6.96
C LEU A 180 -23.67 17.09 6.97
N SER A 181 -24.43 17.36 5.90
CA SER A 181 -25.28 18.55 5.80
C SER A 181 -26.52 18.48 6.70
N VAL A 182 -27.04 17.28 6.93
CA VAL A 182 -28.20 17.04 7.81
C VAL A 182 -27.78 17.00 9.28
N SER A 183 -26.56 16.57 9.56
CA SER A 183 -26.03 16.52 10.92
C SER A 183 -25.54 17.88 11.40
N GLY A 184 -26.22 18.44 12.40
CA GLY A 184 -25.77 19.67 13.07
C GLY A 184 -24.42 19.53 13.79
N SER A 185 -23.90 18.31 13.97
CA SER A 185 -22.64 18.01 14.66
C SER A 185 -21.51 17.56 13.71
N GLY A 186 -21.76 17.43 12.40
CA GLY A 186 -20.72 17.09 11.41
C GLY A 186 -19.97 15.80 11.76
N LEU A 187 -18.63 15.87 11.83
CA LEU A 187 -17.74 14.75 12.20
C LEU A 187 -17.65 14.51 13.72
N GLU A 188 -18.26 15.35 14.55
CA GLU A 188 -18.45 15.00 15.97
C GLU A 188 -19.47 13.89 16.13
N ASP A 189 -20.37 13.67 15.16
CA ASP A 189 -21.24 12.49 15.12
C ASP A 189 -20.44 11.22 14.78
N GLY A 190 -20.68 10.15 15.54
CA GLY A 190 -19.95 8.89 15.39
C GLY A 190 -20.23 8.22 14.06
N GLY A 191 -21.48 8.24 13.59
CA GLY A 191 -21.89 7.65 12.32
C GLY A 191 -21.24 8.35 11.13
N ASN A 192 -21.20 9.68 11.14
CA ASN A 192 -20.50 10.47 10.14
C ASN A 192 -18.99 10.23 10.15
N LEU A 193 -18.37 10.19 11.34
CA LEU A 193 -16.95 9.88 11.47
C LEU A 193 -16.62 8.47 10.95
N GLY A 194 -17.44 7.47 11.30
CA GLY A 194 -17.31 6.11 10.79
C GLY A 194 -17.44 6.04 9.27
N SER A 195 -18.39 6.77 8.69
CA SER A 195 -18.60 6.87 7.24
C SER A 195 -17.43 7.57 6.54
N ALA A 196 -16.88 8.62 7.14
CA ALA A 196 -15.69 9.29 6.60
C ALA A 196 -14.48 8.35 6.58
N LEU A 197 -14.27 7.54 7.63
CA LEU A 197 -13.21 6.54 7.64
C LEU A 197 -13.46 5.38 6.66
N ASP A 198 -14.72 5.00 6.43
CA ASP A 198 -15.09 4.03 5.39
C ASP A 198 -14.78 4.57 3.98
N LEU A 199 -15.07 5.84 3.69
CA LEU A 199 -14.69 6.49 2.44
C LEU A 199 -13.17 6.49 2.20
N VAL A 200 -12.33 6.49 3.25
CA VAL A 200 -10.88 6.33 3.10
C VAL A 200 -10.55 4.97 2.46
N GLY A 201 -11.25 3.90 2.82
CA GLY A 201 -11.10 2.58 2.21
C GLY A 201 -11.43 2.59 0.71
N VAL A 202 -12.51 3.27 0.33
CA VAL A 202 -12.90 3.50 -1.07
C VAL A 202 -11.78 4.21 -1.85
N TYR A 203 -11.23 5.30 -1.29
CA TYR A 203 -10.11 6.00 -1.93
C TYR A 203 -8.85 5.16 -2.06
N MET A 204 -8.55 4.31 -1.06
CA MET A 204 -7.39 3.42 -1.10
C MET A 204 -7.52 2.33 -2.17
N LYS A 205 -8.74 1.84 -2.45
CA LYS A 205 -9.01 0.89 -3.55
C LYS A 205 -8.84 1.55 -4.91
N ASN A 206 -9.25 2.81 -5.04
CA ASN A 206 -9.18 3.59 -6.28
C ASN A 206 -7.90 4.45 -6.41
N TYR A 207 -6.92 4.26 -5.54
CA TYR A 207 -5.65 5.00 -5.54
C TYR A 207 -5.78 6.54 -5.49
N LYS A 208 -6.89 7.06 -4.95
CA LYS A 208 -7.13 8.49 -4.67
C LYS A 208 -6.50 8.90 -3.34
N LEU A 209 -5.20 8.67 -3.20
CA LEU A 209 -4.45 8.76 -1.95
C LEU A 209 -4.38 10.18 -1.38
N ASP A 210 -4.45 11.22 -2.21
CA ASP A 210 -4.52 12.61 -1.73
C ASP A 210 -5.85 12.89 -1.03
N LYS A 211 -6.95 12.42 -1.62
CA LYS A 211 -8.29 12.53 -1.01
C LYS A 211 -8.35 11.71 0.27
N ALA A 212 -7.80 10.49 0.27
CA ALA A 212 -7.68 9.66 1.47
C ALA A 212 -6.95 10.39 2.60
N ASN A 213 -5.81 11.02 2.29
CA ASN A 213 -5.04 11.78 3.27
C ASN A 213 -5.82 12.99 3.79
N ALA A 214 -6.47 13.75 2.90
CA ALA A 214 -7.25 14.92 3.28
C ALA A 214 -8.40 14.55 4.24
N VAL A 215 -9.09 13.43 4.02
CA VAL A 215 -10.13 12.94 4.94
C VAL A 215 -9.52 12.51 6.27
N LEU A 216 -8.41 11.77 6.27
CA LEU A 216 -7.75 11.34 7.50
C LEU A 216 -7.28 12.52 8.36
N ASP A 217 -6.74 13.57 7.72
CA ASP A 217 -6.31 14.79 8.41
C ASP A 217 -7.49 15.51 9.04
N ARG A 218 -8.67 15.51 8.38
CA ARG A 218 -9.90 16.08 8.93
C ARG A 218 -10.51 15.24 10.05
N CYS A 219 -10.39 13.92 9.98
CA CYS A 219 -10.88 13.00 11.03
C CYS A 219 -10.01 13.04 12.30
N ALA A 220 -8.71 13.34 12.16
CA ALA A 220 -7.75 13.20 13.26
C ALA A 220 -8.15 13.92 14.57
N PRO A 221 -8.58 15.20 14.59
CA PRO A 221 -8.96 15.86 15.84
C PRO A 221 -10.16 15.19 16.55
N HIS A 222 -11.13 14.70 15.77
CA HIS A 222 -12.33 14.03 16.30
C HIS A 222 -12.01 12.65 16.85
N VAL A 223 -11.14 11.91 16.15
CA VAL A 223 -10.62 10.62 16.61
C VAL A 223 -9.80 10.80 17.89
N SER A 224 -8.91 11.79 17.95
CA SER A 224 -8.11 12.07 19.15
C SER A 224 -8.97 12.44 20.35
N LYS A 225 -10.05 13.22 20.15
CA LYS A 225 -11.01 13.58 21.21
C LYS A 225 -11.75 12.36 21.77
N ARG A 226 -12.07 11.38 20.91
CA ARG A 226 -12.77 10.14 21.29
C ARG A 226 -11.82 9.10 21.92
N GLY A 227 -10.59 8.98 21.42
CA GLY A 227 -9.59 8.05 21.91
C GLY A 227 -9.91 6.56 21.63
N GLY A 228 -9.14 5.67 22.25
CA GLY A 228 -9.38 4.22 22.23
C GLY A 228 -9.43 3.61 20.83
N VAL A 229 -10.45 2.81 20.56
CA VAL A 229 -10.67 2.07 19.30
C VAL A 229 -10.82 2.97 18.08
N TRP A 230 -11.22 4.24 18.24
CA TRP A 230 -11.21 5.21 17.14
C TRP A 230 -9.79 5.52 16.66
N VAL A 231 -8.84 5.64 17.59
CA VAL A 231 -7.42 5.87 17.27
C VAL A 231 -6.85 4.65 16.55
N VAL A 232 -7.20 3.44 17.00
CA VAL A 232 -6.82 2.17 16.34
C VAL A 232 -7.34 2.13 14.90
N LYS A 233 -8.62 2.42 14.66
CA LYS A 233 -9.20 2.44 13.29
C LYS A 233 -8.50 3.48 12.40
N TRP A 234 -8.28 4.69 12.91
CA TRP A 234 -7.60 5.74 12.17
C TRP A 234 -6.14 5.39 11.87
N LEU A 235 -5.39 4.85 12.85
CA LEU A 235 -4.01 4.38 12.69
C LEU A 235 -3.91 3.28 11.61
N ASN A 236 -4.86 2.36 11.58
CA ASN A 236 -4.93 1.34 10.53
C ASN A 236 -5.08 1.95 9.13
N HIS A 237 -5.97 2.94 8.97
CA HIS A 237 -6.15 3.60 7.68
C HIS A 237 -4.94 4.47 7.29
N VAL A 238 -4.43 5.31 8.19
CA VAL A 238 -3.32 6.22 7.88
C VAL A 238 -2.03 5.46 7.58
N SER A 239 -1.73 4.40 8.32
CA SER A 239 -0.57 3.55 8.02
C SER A 239 -0.68 2.87 6.65
N THR A 240 -1.87 2.37 6.28
CA THR A 240 -2.11 1.78 4.95
C THR A 240 -1.98 2.81 3.83
N VAL A 241 -2.47 4.04 4.03
CA VAL A 241 -2.27 5.15 3.08
C VAL A 241 -0.78 5.47 2.93
N ARG A 242 -0.01 5.52 4.02
CA ARG A 242 1.44 5.75 3.98
C ARG A 242 2.18 4.64 3.22
N MET A 243 1.80 3.37 3.40
CA MET A 243 2.36 2.27 2.60
C MET A 243 2.11 2.47 1.10
N LYS A 244 0.87 2.81 0.72
CA LYS A 244 0.50 3.06 -0.68
C LYS A 244 1.16 4.31 -1.28
N GLN A 245 1.64 5.22 -0.43
CA GLN A 245 2.45 6.38 -0.80
C GLN A 245 3.96 6.08 -0.88
N SER A 246 4.38 4.82 -0.75
CA SER A 246 5.79 4.41 -0.64
C SER A 246 6.51 5.02 0.58
N ARG A 247 5.77 5.47 1.60
CA ARG A 247 6.29 6.03 2.86
C ARG A 247 6.39 4.94 3.92
N HIS A 248 7.14 3.88 3.61
CA HIS A 248 7.15 2.64 4.38
C HIS A 248 7.65 2.80 5.82
N LEU A 249 8.64 3.67 6.07
CA LEU A 249 9.14 3.91 7.42
C LEU A 249 8.09 4.56 8.33
N GLU A 250 7.39 5.58 7.82
CA GLU A 250 6.29 6.22 8.57
C GLU A 250 5.13 5.25 8.80
N ALA A 251 4.82 4.41 7.81
CA ALA A 251 3.81 3.38 7.97
C ALA A 251 4.18 2.38 9.09
N LEU A 252 5.45 1.95 9.15
CA LEU A 252 5.94 1.06 10.20
C LEU A 252 5.81 1.67 11.59
N GLU A 253 6.19 2.94 11.76
CA GLU A 253 6.05 3.65 13.03
C GLU A 253 4.59 3.62 13.51
N MET A 254 3.65 3.95 12.61
CA MET A 254 2.22 3.93 12.91
C MET A 254 1.69 2.52 13.19
N MET A 255 2.20 1.48 12.52
CA MET A 255 1.78 0.10 12.75
C MET A 255 2.32 -0.47 14.06
N TYR A 256 3.53 -0.07 14.48
CA TYR A 256 4.01 -0.43 15.83
C TYR A 256 3.20 0.26 16.92
N ASP A 257 2.78 1.51 16.71
CA ASP A 257 1.84 2.18 17.61
C ASP A 257 0.47 1.46 17.60
N LEU A 258 0.01 1.00 16.44
CA LEU A 258 -1.22 0.21 16.33
C LEU A 258 -1.13 -1.12 17.09
N GLU A 259 -0.02 -1.85 16.98
CA GLU A 259 0.26 -3.08 17.75
C GLU A 259 0.29 -2.79 19.26
N LEU A 260 0.92 -1.69 19.67
CA LEU A 260 1.07 -1.30 21.07
C LEU A 260 -0.23 -0.81 21.72
N TYR A 261 -1.04 -0.04 20.98
CA TYR A 261 -2.25 0.59 21.51
C TYR A 261 -3.52 -0.22 21.28
N SER A 262 -3.44 -1.34 20.54
CA SER A 262 -4.57 -2.25 20.39
C SER A 262 -5.07 -2.70 21.78
N PRO A 263 -6.37 -2.53 22.09
CA PRO A 263 -6.94 -3.00 23.36
C PRO A 263 -7.22 -4.51 23.34
N TYR A 264 -7.05 -5.17 22.19
CA TYR A 264 -7.35 -6.58 21.98
C TYR A 264 -6.07 -7.39 21.89
N SER A 265 -6.15 -8.65 22.29
CA SER A 265 -5.18 -9.70 21.99
C SER A 265 -5.47 -10.40 20.66
N ALA A 266 -4.51 -11.18 20.16
CA ALA A 266 -4.69 -12.01 18.96
C ALA A 266 -5.79 -13.08 19.14
N GLU A 267 -6.01 -13.53 20.38
CA GLU A 267 -7.10 -14.47 20.70
C GLU A 267 -8.48 -13.79 20.63
N GLU A 268 -8.59 -12.53 21.07
CA GLU A 268 -9.84 -11.77 21.07
C GLU A 268 -10.19 -11.21 19.69
N ALA A 269 -9.18 -10.86 18.87
CA ALA A 269 -9.39 -10.23 17.56
C ALA A 269 -8.43 -10.79 16.49
N PRO A 270 -8.50 -12.10 16.16
CA PRO A 270 -7.53 -12.75 15.28
C PRO A 270 -7.48 -12.12 13.89
N ALA A 271 -8.63 -11.84 13.27
CA ALA A 271 -8.68 -11.21 11.94
C ALA A 271 -8.01 -9.83 11.87
N PHE A 272 -8.05 -9.07 12.97
CA PHE A 272 -7.35 -7.78 13.08
C PHE A 272 -5.83 -8.00 13.11
N PHE A 273 -5.35 -8.93 13.94
CA PHE A 273 -3.92 -9.23 14.06
C PHE A 273 -3.35 -9.91 12.82
N GLU A 274 -4.10 -10.78 12.14
CA GLU A 274 -3.73 -11.33 10.82
C GLU A 274 -3.42 -10.20 9.82
N THR A 275 -4.32 -9.21 9.73
CA THR A 275 -4.17 -8.05 8.84
C THR A 275 -3.00 -7.15 9.27
N LEU A 276 -2.87 -6.87 10.56
CA LEU A 276 -1.79 -6.05 11.11
C LEU A 276 -0.43 -6.70 10.85
N ASN A 277 -0.27 -7.98 11.17
CA ASN A 277 0.95 -8.74 10.98
C ASN A 277 1.34 -8.79 9.49
N ARG A 278 0.38 -9.03 8.60
CA ARG A 278 0.57 -8.96 7.15
C ARG A 278 1.09 -7.59 6.70
N ASN A 279 0.46 -6.52 7.14
CA ASN A 279 0.83 -5.16 6.77
C ASN A 279 2.22 -4.77 7.30
N LEU A 280 2.54 -5.14 8.55
CA LEU A 280 3.88 -4.97 9.14
C LEU A 280 4.94 -5.72 8.33
N ALA A 281 4.67 -6.98 7.97
CA ALA A 281 5.60 -7.78 7.19
C ALA A 281 5.86 -7.17 5.80
N TRP A 282 4.81 -6.70 5.11
CA TRP A 282 4.94 -6.04 3.82
C TRP A 282 5.73 -4.73 3.91
N ALA A 283 5.48 -3.90 4.92
CA ALA A 283 6.21 -2.67 5.13
C ALA A 283 7.69 -2.92 5.49
N LEU A 284 7.97 -3.92 6.34
CA LEU A 284 9.34 -4.35 6.67
C LEU A 284 10.11 -4.83 5.43
N LYS A 285 9.47 -5.66 4.60
CA LYS A 285 10.05 -6.15 3.34
C LYS A 285 10.35 -4.99 2.38
N ALA A 286 9.45 -4.01 2.27
CA ALA A 286 9.67 -2.82 1.45
C ALA A 286 10.86 -1.97 1.93
N CYS A 287 11.18 -2.02 3.21
CA CYS A 287 12.39 -1.44 3.80
C CYS A 287 13.64 -2.34 3.71
N GLY A 288 13.57 -3.50 3.05
CA GLY A 288 14.68 -4.46 2.96
C GLY A 288 14.92 -5.31 4.21
N ARG A 289 14.06 -5.20 5.23
CA ARG A 289 14.18 -5.92 6.53
C ARG A 289 13.51 -7.29 6.45
N ILE A 290 13.99 -8.14 5.55
CA ILE A 290 13.34 -9.41 5.16
C ILE A 290 13.23 -10.40 6.35
N ASP A 291 14.27 -10.50 7.18
CA ASP A 291 14.26 -11.44 8.32
C ASP A 291 13.24 -11.02 9.39
N GLU A 292 13.09 -9.71 9.62
CA GLU A 292 12.07 -9.19 10.53
C GLU A 292 10.66 -9.36 9.94
N ALA A 293 10.51 -9.19 8.62
CA ALA A 293 9.25 -9.47 7.93
C ALA A 293 8.82 -10.93 8.10
N ALA A 294 9.77 -11.88 8.09
CA ALA A 294 9.48 -13.29 8.27
C ALA A 294 8.82 -13.59 9.62
N VAL A 295 9.27 -12.94 10.70
CA VAL A 295 8.66 -13.09 12.04
C VAL A 295 7.18 -12.71 12.02
N TYR A 296 6.81 -11.64 11.33
CA TYR A 296 5.43 -11.19 11.24
C TYR A 296 4.58 -12.07 10.32
N PHE A 297 5.12 -12.58 9.21
CA PHE A 297 4.43 -13.57 8.39
C PHE A 297 4.20 -14.89 9.14
N GLU A 298 5.15 -15.34 9.97
CA GLU A 298 4.98 -16.52 10.83
C GLU A 298 3.89 -16.32 11.89
N ARG A 299 3.80 -15.12 12.48
CA ARG A 299 2.70 -14.76 13.39
C ARG A 299 1.36 -14.78 12.66
N MET A 300 1.27 -14.14 11.50
CA MET A 300 0.07 -14.14 10.66
C MET A 300 -0.39 -15.57 10.33
N ALA A 301 0.52 -16.44 9.91
CA ALA A 301 0.21 -17.84 9.59
C ALA A 301 -0.28 -18.63 10.82
N ARG A 302 0.32 -18.39 11.99
CA ARG A 302 -0.11 -19.00 13.26
C ARG A 302 -1.52 -18.55 13.63
N ASP A 303 -1.78 -17.25 13.54
CA ASP A 303 -3.09 -16.66 13.89
C ASP A 303 -4.17 -17.19 12.94
N ALA A 304 -3.90 -17.24 11.63
CA ALA A 304 -4.79 -17.83 10.63
C ALA A 304 -5.06 -19.32 10.90
N GLN A 305 -4.03 -20.10 11.23
CA GLN A 305 -4.19 -21.52 11.56
C GLN A 305 -5.05 -21.76 12.81
N ALA A 306 -4.91 -20.90 13.83
CA ALA A 306 -5.69 -20.99 15.06
C ALA A 306 -7.15 -20.57 14.85
N HIS A 307 -7.39 -19.53 14.06
CA HIS A 307 -8.69 -18.92 13.85
C HIS A 307 -9.51 -19.62 12.75
N LYS A 308 -8.90 -19.92 11.60
CA LYS A 308 -9.56 -20.49 10.40
C LYS A 308 -9.36 -22.00 10.25
N GLY A 309 -8.47 -22.61 11.05
CA GLY A 309 -8.12 -24.03 10.95
C GLY A 309 -7.21 -24.38 9.76
N GLY A 310 -6.73 -23.39 9.01
CA GLY A 310 -5.86 -23.56 7.85
C GLY A 310 -5.45 -22.23 7.23
N LEU A 311 -4.60 -22.30 6.20
CA LEU A 311 -4.19 -21.15 5.40
C LEU A 311 -5.10 -21.02 4.18
N ASP A 312 -5.62 -19.81 3.96
CA ASP A 312 -6.39 -19.49 2.76
C ASP A 312 -5.46 -19.17 1.55
N TRP A 313 -6.05 -18.77 0.43
CA TRP A 313 -5.29 -18.45 -0.78
C TRP A 313 -4.38 -17.22 -0.59
N PHE A 314 -4.83 -16.24 0.21
CA PHE A 314 -4.12 -15.00 0.45
C PHE A 314 -2.93 -15.23 1.38
N ASP A 315 -3.11 -16.04 2.42
CA ASP A 315 -2.06 -16.52 3.31
C ASP A 315 -0.99 -17.32 2.53
N CYS A 316 -1.41 -18.25 1.67
CA CYS A 316 -0.49 -19.04 0.84
C CYS A 316 0.32 -18.14 -0.13
N TRP A 317 -0.33 -17.15 -0.74
CA TRP A 317 0.35 -16.21 -1.65
C TRP A 317 1.42 -15.39 -0.91
N ASP A 318 1.08 -14.83 0.25
CA ASP A 318 2.01 -14.03 1.05
C ASP A 318 3.22 -14.84 1.52
N ILE A 319 2.99 -16.04 2.05
CA ILE A 319 4.04 -16.94 2.53
C ILE A 319 4.91 -17.42 1.37
N GLY A 320 4.30 -17.82 0.25
CA GLY A 320 5.03 -18.27 -0.94
C GLY A 320 5.94 -17.18 -1.49
N LYS A 321 5.46 -15.94 -1.51
CA LYS A 321 6.23 -14.78 -1.95
C LYS A 321 7.38 -14.45 -1.01
N LEU A 322 7.19 -14.52 0.31
CA LEU A 322 8.27 -14.39 1.29
C LEU A 322 9.34 -15.47 1.08
N MET A 323 8.90 -16.74 1.03
CA MET A 323 9.78 -17.91 0.87
C MET A 323 10.62 -17.78 -0.39
N ALA A 324 9.99 -17.47 -1.52
CA ALA A 324 10.69 -17.26 -2.78
C ALA A 324 11.68 -16.09 -2.67
N THR A 325 11.25 -14.94 -2.10
CA THR A 325 12.11 -13.76 -1.93
C THR A 325 13.38 -14.08 -1.15
N ARG A 326 13.25 -14.73 -0.01
CA ARG A 326 14.35 -15.08 0.87
C ARG A 326 15.25 -16.15 0.25
N ALA A 327 14.65 -17.21 -0.29
CA ALA A 327 15.40 -18.29 -0.91
C ALA A 327 16.24 -17.84 -2.10
N PHE A 328 15.74 -16.93 -2.94
CA PHE A 328 16.54 -16.36 -4.03
C PHE A 328 17.71 -15.53 -3.51
N LYS A 329 17.49 -14.73 -2.44
CA LYS A 329 18.55 -13.95 -1.78
C LYS A 329 19.68 -14.85 -1.29
N ASP A 330 19.30 -15.96 -0.69
CA ASP A 330 20.22 -16.93 -0.10
C ASP A 330 20.73 -17.96 -1.13
N ASN A 331 20.36 -17.80 -2.42
CA ASN A 331 20.68 -18.70 -3.53
C ASN A 331 20.23 -20.17 -3.29
N GLU A 332 19.14 -20.35 -2.55
CA GLU A 332 18.50 -21.64 -2.24
C GLU A 332 17.40 -21.99 -3.24
N MET A 333 17.77 -22.32 -4.47
CA MET A 333 16.80 -22.51 -5.57
C MET A 333 15.71 -23.56 -5.28
N THR A 334 16.01 -24.62 -4.52
CA THR A 334 14.99 -25.61 -4.11
C THR A 334 13.88 -24.98 -3.27
N ALA A 335 14.23 -24.10 -2.32
CA ALA A 335 13.26 -23.39 -1.49
C ALA A 335 12.53 -22.30 -2.29
N PHE A 336 13.20 -21.69 -3.27
CA PHE A 336 12.58 -20.75 -4.20
C PHE A 336 11.45 -21.41 -4.99
N TYR A 337 11.70 -22.59 -5.57
CA TYR A 337 10.66 -23.30 -6.34
C TYR A 337 9.49 -23.75 -5.46
N ARG A 338 9.73 -24.17 -4.21
CA ARG A 338 8.65 -24.44 -3.25
C ARG A 338 7.79 -23.21 -2.96
N GLY A 339 8.42 -22.03 -2.82
CA GLY A 339 7.70 -20.77 -2.67
C GLY A 339 6.82 -20.47 -3.89
N ARG A 340 7.32 -20.72 -5.10
CA ARG A 340 6.56 -20.56 -6.35
C ARG A 340 5.39 -21.55 -6.45
N GLU A 341 5.61 -22.83 -6.17
CA GLU A 341 4.55 -23.86 -6.14
C GLU A 341 3.42 -23.47 -5.18
N LEU A 342 3.76 -22.90 -4.01
CA LEU A 342 2.76 -22.40 -3.07
C LEU A 342 1.94 -21.23 -3.64
N MET A 343 2.55 -20.36 -4.44
CA MET A 343 1.85 -19.27 -5.13
C MET A 343 0.99 -19.75 -6.30
N GLU A 344 1.43 -20.80 -7.02
CA GLU A 344 0.62 -21.45 -8.06
C GLU A 344 -0.64 -22.07 -7.45
N LYS A 345 -0.48 -22.75 -6.31
CA LYS A 345 -1.60 -23.25 -5.51
C LYS A 345 -2.52 -22.11 -5.05
N ALA A 346 -1.95 -21.01 -4.57
CA ALA A 346 -2.71 -19.84 -4.16
C ALA A 346 -3.56 -19.26 -5.30
N LEU A 347 -3.02 -19.20 -6.53
CA LEU A 347 -3.78 -18.75 -7.69
C LEU A 347 -4.99 -19.64 -7.95
N GLN A 348 -4.83 -20.97 -7.90
CA GLN A 348 -5.95 -21.88 -8.09
C GLN A 348 -7.00 -21.74 -6.99
N MET A 349 -6.57 -21.67 -5.73
CA MET A 349 -7.47 -21.44 -4.59
C MET A 349 -8.22 -20.11 -4.72
N GLN A 350 -7.57 -19.06 -5.21
CA GLN A 350 -8.20 -17.75 -5.44
C GLN A 350 -9.28 -17.84 -6.53
N ILE A 351 -9.00 -18.52 -7.64
CA ILE A 351 -9.97 -18.72 -8.72
C ILE A 351 -11.21 -19.45 -8.20
N ASP A 352 -11.02 -20.46 -7.36
CA ASP A 352 -12.11 -21.28 -6.82
C ASP A 352 -12.92 -20.54 -5.74
N ALA A 353 -12.24 -19.81 -4.85
CA ALA A 353 -12.87 -19.10 -3.74
C ALA A 353 -13.55 -17.79 -4.18
N GLU A 354 -12.90 -17.05 -5.10
CA GLU A 354 -13.25 -15.68 -5.47
C GLU A 354 -13.17 -15.47 -6.99
N PRO A 355 -14.02 -16.15 -7.78
CA PRO A 355 -13.95 -16.11 -9.23
C PRO A 355 -14.16 -14.71 -9.84
N HIS A 356 -14.75 -13.78 -9.09
CA HIS A 356 -15.05 -12.41 -9.52
C HIS A 356 -14.05 -11.37 -8.99
N ASP A 357 -13.11 -11.74 -8.11
CA ASP A 357 -12.05 -10.80 -7.69
C ASP A 357 -10.88 -10.84 -8.67
N LEU A 358 -11.06 -10.13 -9.77
CA LEU A 358 -10.13 -10.10 -10.90
C LEU A 358 -8.88 -9.26 -10.59
N VAL A 359 -9.01 -8.22 -9.78
CA VAL A 359 -7.88 -7.38 -9.35
C VAL A 359 -6.92 -8.19 -8.48
N MET A 360 -7.42 -8.98 -7.54
CA MET A 360 -6.54 -9.83 -6.73
C MET A 360 -5.92 -10.96 -7.55
N ARG A 361 -6.67 -11.58 -8.45
CA ARG A 361 -6.13 -12.56 -9.42
C ARG A 361 -4.95 -11.99 -10.22
N ALA A 362 -5.10 -10.76 -10.73
CA ALA A 362 -4.06 -10.10 -11.48
C ALA A 362 -2.77 -9.88 -10.67
N LYS A 363 -2.88 -9.60 -9.35
CA LYS A 363 -1.69 -9.45 -8.48
C LYS A 363 -0.99 -10.78 -8.19
N VAL A 364 -1.73 -11.88 -8.10
CA VAL A 364 -1.13 -13.22 -7.96
C VAL A 364 -0.37 -13.57 -9.24
N HIS A 365 -0.97 -13.35 -10.42
CA HIS A 365 -0.28 -13.48 -11.71
C HIS A 365 0.99 -12.62 -11.79
N ASP A 366 0.91 -11.36 -11.37
CA ASP A 366 2.07 -10.45 -11.34
C ASP A 366 3.25 -11.05 -10.55
N THR A 367 2.97 -11.60 -9.38
CA THR A 367 3.99 -12.20 -8.51
C THR A 367 4.58 -13.48 -9.12
N LEU A 368 3.74 -14.35 -9.70
CA LEU A 368 4.19 -15.57 -10.36
C LEU A 368 5.09 -15.25 -11.56
N ALA A 369 4.68 -14.27 -12.38
CA ALA A 369 5.45 -13.81 -13.52
C ALA A 369 6.83 -13.28 -13.11
N GLU A 370 6.92 -12.53 -12.00
CA GLU A 370 8.20 -12.10 -11.46
C GLU A 370 9.09 -13.29 -11.07
N CYS A 371 8.53 -14.36 -10.51
CA CYS A 371 9.29 -15.57 -10.17
C CYS A 371 9.85 -16.25 -11.43
N PHE A 372 9.02 -16.42 -12.47
CA PHE A 372 9.48 -16.96 -13.74
C PHE A 372 10.50 -16.05 -14.44
N LEU A 373 10.35 -14.72 -14.32
CA LEU A 373 11.29 -13.76 -14.88
C LEU A 373 12.69 -13.90 -14.25
N VAL A 374 12.78 -13.99 -12.91
CA VAL A 374 14.08 -14.12 -12.22
C VAL A 374 14.75 -15.48 -12.45
N SER A 375 13.97 -16.54 -12.67
CA SER A 375 14.48 -17.85 -13.10
C SER A 375 14.73 -17.96 -14.60
N LYS A 376 14.49 -16.88 -15.37
CA LYS A 376 14.67 -16.77 -16.83
C LYS A 376 13.76 -17.69 -17.66
N GLU A 377 12.64 -18.11 -17.08
CA GLU A 377 11.56 -18.84 -17.72
C GLU A 377 10.61 -17.86 -18.42
N TYR A 378 11.11 -17.21 -19.48
CA TYR A 378 10.45 -16.03 -20.04
C TYR A 378 9.08 -16.29 -20.68
N ASP A 379 8.84 -17.48 -21.22
CA ASP A 379 7.55 -17.81 -21.84
C ASP A 379 6.45 -17.89 -20.79
N GLN A 380 6.70 -18.55 -19.65
CA GLN A 380 5.77 -18.58 -18.52
C GLN A 380 5.61 -17.21 -17.85
N ALA A 381 6.69 -16.42 -17.77
CA ALA A 381 6.61 -15.04 -17.30
C ALA A 381 5.70 -14.20 -18.21
N GLU A 382 5.79 -14.38 -19.52
CA GLU A 382 4.96 -13.68 -20.51
C GLU A 382 3.48 -14.04 -20.37
N GLU A 383 3.15 -15.32 -20.22
CA GLU A 383 1.79 -15.79 -20.00
C GLU A 383 1.13 -15.08 -18.79
N HIS A 384 1.81 -15.11 -17.65
CA HIS A 384 1.28 -14.51 -16.43
C HIS A 384 1.25 -12.98 -16.47
N TYR A 385 2.30 -12.31 -16.97
CA TYR A 385 2.25 -10.85 -17.09
C TYR A 385 1.17 -10.39 -18.08
N ARG A 386 0.93 -11.11 -19.18
CA ARG A 386 -0.17 -10.81 -20.10
C ARG A 386 -1.54 -10.99 -19.45
N ALA A 387 -1.73 -12.05 -18.66
CA ALA A 387 -2.95 -12.26 -17.90
C ALA A 387 -3.21 -11.11 -16.91
N GLY A 388 -2.21 -10.75 -16.10
CA GLY A 388 -2.30 -9.62 -15.17
C GLY A 388 -2.53 -8.28 -15.88
N TYR A 389 -1.86 -8.03 -17.00
CA TYR A 389 -2.01 -6.82 -17.81
C TYR A 389 -3.43 -6.66 -18.33
N LYS A 390 -4.00 -7.72 -18.91
CA LYS A 390 -5.38 -7.70 -19.41
C LYS A 390 -6.37 -7.43 -18.28
N LEU A 391 -6.27 -8.19 -17.17
CA LEU A 391 -7.19 -8.03 -16.04
C LEU A 391 -7.14 -6.61 -15.45
N MET A 392 -5.96 -6.02 -15.29
CA MET A 392 -5.84 -4.64 -14.77
C MET A 392 -6.42 -3.61 -15.75
N ALA A 393 -6.19 -3.79 -17.07
CA ALA A 393 -6.77 -2.92 -18.07
C ALA A 393 -8.31 -2.97 -18.06
N ASP A 394 -8.88 -4.17 -17.91
CA ASP A 394 -10.32 -4.41 -17.96
C ASP A 394 -11.04 -4.00 -16.65
N THR A 395 -10.33 -3.90 -15.51
CA THR A 395 -10.95 -3.69 -14.17
C THR A 395 -10.72 -2.32 -13.57
N VAL A 396 -9.47 -1.86 -13.48
CA VAL A 396 -9.11 -0.60 -12.82
C VAL A 396 -8.79 0.51 -13.83
N GLY A 397 -8.70 0.16 -15.11
CA GLY A 397 -8.44 1.07 -16.22
C GLY A 397 -6.99 1.55 -16.31
N ARG A 398 -6.73 2.29 -17.39
CA ARG A 398 -5.37 2.58 -17.88
C ARG A 398 -4.66 3.71 -17.14
N ASN A 399 -5.36 4.50 -16.33
CA ASN A 399 -4.70 5.51 -15.48
C ASN A 399 -4.43 5.02 -14.05
N SER A 400 -4.88 3.80 -13.71
CA SER A 400 -4.63 3.22 -12.39
C SER A 400 -3.13 2.93 -12.16
N PRO A 401 -2.57 3.26 -10.98
CA PRO A 401 -1.21 2.85 -10.61
C PRO A 401 -0.95 1.34 -10.71
N LEU A 402 -1.98 0.51 -10.55
CA LEU A 402 -1.87 -0.93 -10.73
C LEU A 402 -1.62 -1.31 -12.20
N PHE A 403 -2.32 -0.67 -13.13
CA PHE A 403 -2.09 -0.86 -14.56
C PHE A 403 -0.70 -0.36 -14.97
N GLY A 404 -0.30 0.83 -14.51
CA GLY A 404 1.03 1.37 -14.82
C GLY A 404 2.17 0.48 -14.34
N LYS A 405 2.04 -0.12 -13.15
CA LYS A 405 2.97 -1.13 -12.64
C LYS A 405 3.05 -2.35 -13.57
N GLN A 406 1.90 -2.85 -13.99
CA GLN A 406 1.81 -4.02 -14.86
C GLN A 406 2.40 -3.75 -16.26
N ALA A 407 2.19 -2.56 -16.82
CA ALA A 407 2.82 -2.11 -18.06
C ALA A 407 4.35 -2.08 -17.90
N ARG A 408 4.87 -1.54 -16.79
CA ARG A 408 6.31 -1.54 -16.50
C ARG A 408 6.89 -2.96 -16.43
N HIS A 409 6.15 -3.90 -15.85
CA HIS A 409 6.58 -5.29 -15.78
C HIS A 409 6.61 -5.99 -17.14
N MET A 410 5.60 -5.76 -18.00
CA MET A 410 5.62 -6.20 -19.40
C MET A 410 6.84 -5.64 -20.15
N ALA A 411 7.14 -4.35 -19.97
CA ALA A 411 8.32 -3.73 -20.57
C ALA A 411 9.63 -4.39 -20.09
N ASN A 412 9.76 -4.65 -18.79
CA ASN A 412 10.95 -5.28 -18.22
C ASN A 412 11.17 -6.70 -18.74
N LEU A 413 10.10 -7.49 -18.88
CA LEU A 413 10.18 -8.82 -19.51
C LEU A 413 10.70 -8.72 -20.95
N LEU A 414 10.13 -7.83 -21.75
CA LEU A 414 10.54 -7.64 -23.15
C LEU A 414 12.01 -7.19 -23.25
N LEU A 415 12.45 -6.33 -22.33
CA LEU A 415 13.86 -5.93 -22.23
C LEU A 415 14.77 -7.11 -21.84
N ALA A 416 14.34 -7.98 -20.93
CA ALA A 416 15.07 -9.19 -20.54
C ALA A 416 15.19 -10.20 -21.70
N GLN A 417 14.18 -10.23 -22.58
CA GLN A 417 14.19 -10.96 -23.84
C GLN A 417 14.88 -10.21 -25.00
N GLU A 418 15.51 -9.07 -24.73
CA GLU A 418 16.17 -8.21 -25.72
C GLU A 418 15.25 -7.57 -26.79
N LYS A 419 13.93 -7.68 -26.63
CA LYS A 419 12.90 -7.12 -27.51
C LYS A 419 12.67 -5.62 -27.22
N ARG A 420 13.71 -4.80 -27.42
CA ARG A 420 13.76 -3.38 -27.02
C ARG A 420 12.71 -2.50 -27.70
N VAL A 421 12.47 -2.68 -28.99
CA VAL A 421 11.45 -1.88 -29.71
C VAL A 421 10.05 -2.18 -29.18
N ALA A 422 9.76 -3.44 -28.89
CA ALA A 422 8.47 -3.87 -28.38
C ALA A 422 8.20 -3.40 -26.94
N SER A 423 9.23 -3.08 -26.15
CA SER A 423 9.05 -2.61 -24.77
C SER A 423 8.67 -1.13 -24.67
N LEU A 424 9.01 -0.32 -25.67
CA LEU A 424 8.81 1.14 -25.63
C LEU A 424 7.34 1.57 -25.45
N PRO A 425 6.33 0.95 -26.12
CA PRO A 425 4.92 1.26 -25.86
C PRO A 425 4.51 1.01 -24.40
N PHE A 426 4.98 -0.09 -23.80
CA PHE A 426 4.67 -0.42 -22.40
C PHE A 426 5.39 0.52 -21.42
N LEU A 427 6.63 0.92 -21.71
CA LEU A 427 7.33 1.93 -20.91
C LEU A 427 6.60 3.28 -20.95
N ARG A 428 6.03 3.64 -22.11
CA ARG A 428 5.22 4.85 -22.25
C ARG A 428 3.94 4.76 -21.43
N GLU A 429 3.21 3.66 -21.49
CA GLU A 429 2.01 3.45 -20.67
C GLU A 429 2.33 3.57 -19.17
N ALA A 430 3.42 2.94 -18.72
CA ALA A 430 3.91 3.09 -17.36
C ALA A 430 4.23 4.54 -17.02
N LEU A 431 4.87 5.28 -17.94
CA LEU A 431 5.20 6.70 -17.74
C LEU A 431 3.94 7.54 -17.58
N VAL A 432 2.94 7.38 -18.45
CA VAL A 432 1.67 8.11 -18.40
C VAL A 432 1.08 8.02 -16.98
N VAL A 433 0.91 6.81 -16.46
CA VAL A 433 0.36 6.56 -15.12
C VAL A 433 1.24 7.18 -14.03
N GLU A 434 2.55 6.97 -14.11
CA GLU A 434 3.49 7.50 -13.13
C GLU A 434 3.47 9.04 -13.06
N THR A 435 3.18 9.71 -14.18
CA THR A 435 3.11 11.17 -14.24
C THR A 435 1.86 11.77 -13.60
N CYS A 436 0.77 11.01 -13.52
CA CYS A 436 -0.53 11.49 -13.03
C CYS A 436 -0.95 10.93 -11.66
N LYS A 437 -0.29 9.90 -11.14
CA LYS A 437 -0.65 9.30 -9.84
C LYS A 437 -0.47 10.25 -8.66
N ASP A 438 -1.27 10.04 -7.60
CA ASP A 438 -1.21 10.82 -6.37
C ASP A 438 0.13 10.65 -5.62
N ALA A 439 0.58 9.40 -5.47
CA ALA A 439 1.83 9.06 -4.78
C ALA A 439 3.07 9.18 -5.68
N VAL A 440 3.19 10.26 -6.46
CA VAL A 440 4.34 10.44 -7.37
C VAL A 440 5.65 10.52 -6.59
N SER A 441 6.64 9.71 -6.99
CA SER A 441 7.98 9.68 -6.42
C SER A 441 8.99 10.15 -7.46
N VAL A 442 9.78 11.18 -7.13
CA VAL A 442 10.85 11.68 -8.03
C VAL A 442 11.84 10.56 -8.37
N ALA A 443 12.14 9.68 -7.42
CA ALA A 443 13.06 8.57 -7.64
C ALA A 443 12.49 7.53 -8.63
N GLU A 444 11.23 7.11 -8.44
CA GLU A 444 10.59 6.12 -9.32
C GLU A 444 10.43 6.64 -10.76
N VAL A 445 10.01 7.90 -10.89
CA VAL A 445 9.92 8.58 -12.20
C VAL A 445 11.30 8.69 -12.85
N MET A 446 12.32 9.06 -12.07
CA MET A 446 13.69 9.20 -12.56
C MET A 446 14.23 7.88 -13.11
N GLU A 447 13.98 6.77 -12.43
CA GLU A 447 14.34 5.44 -12.92
C GLU A 447 13.62 5.11 -14.23
N LEU A 448 12.31 5.34 -14.29
CA LEU A 448 11.52 5.04 -15.47
C LEU A 448 11.96 5.88 -16.68
N VAL A 449 12.16 7.19 -16.51
CA VAL A 449 12.68 8.06 -17.57
C VAL A 449 14.09 7.64 -17.99
N SER A 450 14.93 7.21 -17.05
CA SER A 450 16.27 6.68 -17.39
C SER A 450 16.16 5.44 -18.27
N LEU A 451 15.30 4.49 -17.87
CA LEU A 451 15.09 3.25 -18.61
C LEU A 451 14.57 3.52 -20.04
N ILE A 452 13.66 4.48 -20.19
CA ILE A 452 13.16 4.90 -21.50
C ILE A 452 14.29 5.48 -22.36
N VAL A 453 15.02 6.46 -21.84
CA VAL A 453 16.12 7.11 -22.57
C VAL A 453 17.20 6.09 -22.99
N GLU A 454 17.59 5.20 -22.10
CA GLU A 454 18.56 4.14 -22.40
C GLU A 454 18.04 3.16 -23.46
N THR A 455 16.75 2.83 -23.42
CA THR A 455 16.12 1.95 -24.41
C THR A 455 16.04 2.63 -25.78
N GLN A 456 15.63 3.89 -25.82
CA GLN A 456 15.59 4.72 -27.04
C GLN A 456 16.97 4.83 -27.69
N GLN A 457 18.01 5.11 -26.90
CA GLN A 457 19.40 5.16 -27.38
C GLN A 457 19.85 3.87 -28.05
N LYS A 458 19.48 2.71 -27.49
CA LYS A 458 19.83 1.39 -28.03
C LYS A 458 19.03 1.01 -29.27
N CYS A 459 17.80 1.54 -29.43
CA CYS A 459 16.98 1.27 -30.61
C CYS A 459 17.39 2.13 -31.83
N GLY A 460 18.09 3.23 -31.59
CA GLY A 460 18.44 4.19 -32.63
C GLY A 460 17.29 5.15 -32.95
N LEU A 461 17.65 6.34 -33.41
CA LEU A 461 16.72 7.45 -33.51
C LEU A 461 15.61 7.24 -34.55
N ASP A 462 15.87 6.48 -35.61
CA ASP A 462 14.89 6.27 -36.69
C ASP A 462 13.69 5.45 -36.21
N VAL A 463 13.90 4.55 -35.24
CA VAL A 463 12.81 3.84 -34.57
C VAL A 463 12.05 4.79 -33.66
N VAL A 464 12.77 5.60 -32.87
CA VAL A 464 12.17 6.54 -31.91
C VAL A 464 11.26 7.56 -32.60
N ASP A 465 11.65 8.05 -33.78
CA ASP A 465 10.86 9.01 -34.58
C ASP A 465 9.49 8.44 -35.03
N THR A 466 9.30 7.11 -35.03
CA THR A 466 8.02 6.46 -35.39
C THR A 466 7.08 6.25 -34.22
N LEU A 467 7.55 6.46 -32.99
CA LEU A 467 6.79 6.20 -31.77
C LEU A 467 6.02 7.44 -31.31
N GLU A 468 4.96 7.21 -30.54
CA GLU A 468 4.26 8.29 -29.87
C GLU A 468 5.17 8.97 -28.84
N SER A 469 5.25 10.31 -28.89
CA SER A 469 6.11 11.08 -28.00
C SER A 469 5.66 11.05 -26.53
N ASN A 470 6.64 11.18 -25.64
CA ASN A 470 6.49 11.30 -24.19
C ASN A 470 6.35 12.76 -23.71
N HIS A 471 6.30 13.75 -24.60
CA HIS A 471 6.24 15.17 -24.23
C HIS A 471 5.03 15.54 -23.36
N ALA A 472 3.85 15.02 -23.68
CA ALA A 472 2.63 15.29 -22.92
C ALA A 472 2.69 14.71 -21.49
N PRO A 473 3.02 13.41 -21.28
CA PRO A 473 3.29 12.87 -19.95
C PRO A 473 4.31 13.68 -19.16
N LEU A 474 5.43 14.06 -19.78
CA LEU A 474 6.45 14.89 -19.13
C LEU A 474 5.91 16.26 -18.68
N LYS A 475 5.03 16.88 -19.45
CA LYS A 475 4.40 18.15 -19.06
C LYS A 475 3.46 17.95 -17.87
N THR A 476 2.68 16.87 -17.87
CA THR A 476 1.80 16.49 -16.75
C THR A 476 2.61 16.27 -15.48
N LEU A 477 3.70 15.51 -15.56
CA LEU A 477 4.62 15.27 -14.45
C LEU A 477 5.15 16.56 -13.83
N GLN A 478 5.58 17.52 -14.63
CA GLN A 478 6.08 18.80 -14.12
C GLN A 478 4.99 19.58 -13.39
N GLY A 479 3.74 19.51 -13.87
CA GLY A 479 2.58 20.08 -13.18
C GLY A 479 2.33 19.41 -11.85
N ASN A 480 2.29 18.08 -11.83
CA ASN A 480 2.05 17.27 -10.63
C ASN A 480 3.13 17.51 -9.56
N LEU A 481 4.42 17.40 -9.94
CA LEU A 481 5.53 17.65 -9.01
C LEU A 481 5.54 19.08 -8.46
N ARG A 482 5.26 20.09 -9.29
CA ARG A 482 5.14 21.48 -8.82
C ARG A 482 3.99 21.68 -7.86
N GLY A 483 2.83 21.09 -8.15
CA GLY A 483 1.65 21.16 -7.27
C GLY A 483 1.94 20.62 -5.86
N ARG A 484 2.91 19.70 -5.75
CA ARG A 484 3.38 19.09 -4.50
C ARG A 484 4.63 19.75 -3.91
N GLY A 485 5.17 20.78 -4.55
CA GLY A 485 6.42 21.43 -4.12
C GLY A 485 7.66 20.55 -4.25
N LEU A 486 7.60 19.49 -5.08
CA LEU A 486 8.72 18.56 -5.35
C LEU A 486 9.63 19.05 -6.49
N ASP A 487 9.38 20.24 -7.04
CA ASP A 487 10.07 20.77 -8.22
C ASP A 487 11.29 21.65 -7.90
N LYS A 488 11.82 21.54 -6.67
CA LYS A 488 12.92 22.38 -6.21
C LYS A 488 14.10 21.61 -5.60
N SER A 489 13.96 20.30 -5.44
CA SER A 489 15.00 19.45 -4.89
C SER A 489 16.12 19.18 -5.91
N LYS A 490 17.27 18.70 -5.43
CA LYS A 490 18.38 18.28 -6.30
C LYS A 490 18.00 17.06 -7.13
N GLU A 491 17.21 16.14 -6.57
CA GLU A 491 16.67 14.97 -7.25
C GLU A 491 15.81 15.38 -8.44
N TYR A 492 14.98 16.42 -8.27
CA TYR A 492 14.23 16.99 -9.39
C TYR A 492 15.14 17.65 -10.43
N GLY A 493 16.25 18.25 -10.00
CA GLY A 493 17.32 18.69 -10.90
C GLY A 493 17.85 17.54 -11.78
N ILE A 494 18.12 16.37 -11.20
CA ILE A 494 18.58 15.19 -11.96
C ILE A 494 17.48 14.71 -12.92
N LEU A 495 16.24 14.67 -12.46
CA LEU A 495 15.09 14.31 -13.29
C LEU A 495 14.94 15.27 -14.49
N CYS A 496 15.09 16.58 -14.28
CA CYS A 496 15.06 17.56 -15.36
C CYS A 496 16.12 17.31 -16.44
N HIS A 497 17.32 16.88 -16.05
CA HIS A 497 18.36 16.48 -17.01
C HIS A 497 17.94 15.26 -17.82
N LYS A 498 17.40 14.22 -17.18
CA LYS A 498 16.96 13.01 -17.88
C LYS A 498 15.77 13.28 -18.81
N MET A 499 14.83 14.11 -18.36
CA MET A 499 13.73 14.59 -19.21
C MET A 499 14.26 15.36 -20.43
N SER A 500 15.28 16.20 -20.27
CA SER A 500 15.85 16.92 -21.42
C SER A 500 16.47 15.98 -22.45
N LEU A 501 17.14 14.91 -22.01
CA LEU A 501 17.64 13.87 -22.91
C LEU A 501 16.50 13.21 -23.69
N MET A 502 15.38 12.89 -23.03
CA MET A 502 14.21 12.30 -23.72
C MET A 502 13.64 13.24 -24.79
N TYR A 503 13.49 14.53 -24.49
CA TYR A 503 13.10 15.54 -25.49
C TYR A 503 14.10 15.63 -26.67
N LEU A 504 15.40 15.44 -26.43
CA LEU A 504 16.41 15.45 -27.50
C LEU A 504 16.30 14.21 -28.39
N HIS A 505 16.08 13.03 -27.79
CA HIS A 505 15.95 11.76 -28.52
C HIS A 505 14.69 11.71 -29.38
N GLU A 506 13.59 12.30 -28.93
CA GLU A 506 12.29 12.27 -29.63
C GLU A 506 12.09 13.39 -30.66
N SER A 507 13.02 14.34 -30.82
CA SER A 507 12.72 15.56 -31.58
C SER A 507 13.90 16.20 -32.30
N LYS A 508 14.49 15.45 -33.24
CA LYS A 508 15.56 15.95 -34.13
C LYS A 508 15.25 17.30 -34.82
N ARG A 509 13.97 17.60 -35.07
CA ARG A 509 13.53 18.75 -35.89
C ARG A 509 12.40 19.59 -35.30
N ASP A 510 11.88 19.23 -34.12
CA ASP A 510 10.89 20.07 -33.45
C ASP A 510 11.60 21.14 -32.62
N GLY A 511 11.67 22.36 -33.18
CA GLY A 511 12.25 23.51 -32.49
C GLY A 511 11.58 23.84 -31.15
N LYS A 512 10.31 23.46 -30.92
CA LYS A 512 9.65 23.63 -29.61
C LYS A 512 10.18 22.63 -28.59
N ALA A 513 10.31 21.36 -28.97
CA ALA A 513 10.91 20.32 -28.13
C ALA A 513 12.37 20.60 -27.79
N LEU A 514 13.19 21.04 -28.76
CA LEU A 514 14.58 21.44 -28.51
C LEU A 514 14.68 22.61 -27.52
N LYS A 515 13.82 23.63 -27.66
CA LYS A 515 13.72 24.73 -26.69
C LYS A 515 13.31 24.22 -25.30
N ARG A 516 12.45 23.20 -25.22
CA ARG A 516 12.02 22.60 -23.94
C ARG A 516 13.15 21.81 -23.30
N ALA A 517 13.88 21.00 -24.07
CA ALA A 517 15.08 20.30 -23.61
C ALA A 517 16.12 21.28 -23.03
N TYR A 518 16.41 22.36 -23.75
CA TYR A 518 17.33 23.40 -23.28
C TYR A 518 16.89 24.02 -21.95
N LYS A 519 15.60 24.37 -21.82
CA LYS A 519 15.05 24.92 -20.56
C LYS A 519 15.18 23.94 -19.39
N LEU A 520 14.88 22.67 -19.62
CA LEU A 520 15.03 21.61 -18.61
C LEU A 520 16.50 21.42 -18.19
N ALA A 521 17.42 21.39 -19.16
CA ALA A 521 18.85 21.29 -18.89
C ALA A 521 19.37 22.50 -18.08
N LYS A 522 18.97 23.73 -18.44
CA LYS A 522 19.32 24.94 -17.67
C LYS A 522 18.78 24.88 -16.24
N HIS A 523 17.54 24.42 -16.08
CA HIS A 523 16.91 24.30 -14.77
C HIS A 523 17.61 23.24 -13.89
N SER A 524 17.99 22.11 -14.50
CA SER A 524 18.79 21.07 -13.86
C SER A 524 20.10 21.62 -13.29
N VAL A 525 20.90 22.32 -14.10
CA VAL A 525 22.15 22.95 -13.65
C VAL A 525 21.89 23.90 -12.48
N ARG A 526 20.87 24.75 -12.57
CA ARG A 526 20.54 25.68 -11.49
C ARG A 526 20.25 24.95 -10.16
N LEU A 527 19.39 23.93 -10.20
CA LEU A 527 19.00 23.18 -9.00
C LEU A 527 20.18 22.38 -8.41
N LEU A 528 21.03 21.81 -9.25
CA LEU A 528 22.20 21.05 -8.80
C LEU A 528 23.28 21.95 -8.17
N MET A 529 23.48 23.16 -8.73
CA MET A 529 24.50 24.11 -8.25
C MET A 529 24.05 24.86 -7.00
N PHE A 530 22.80 25.30 -6.94
CA PHE A 530 22.35 26.29 -5.96
C PHE A 530 21.32 25.77 -4.95
N GLY A 531 20.70 24.61 -5.22
CA GLY A 531 19.66 24.03 -4.36
C GLY A 531 18.43 24.94 -4.16
N ASP A 532 17.65 24.63 -3.12
CA ASP A 532 16.40 25.32 -2.75
C ASP A 532 16.57 26.77 -2.28
N GLY A 533 17.80 27.20 -1.95
CA GLY A 533 18.08 28.45 -1.23
C GLY A 533 19.05 29.42 -1.90
N GLY A 534 19.61 29.09 -3.06
CA GLY A 534 20.52 30.00 -3.75
C GLY A 534 19.75 31.08 -4.49
N THR A 535 19.66 32.27 -3.89
CA THR A 535 19.27 33.49 -4.60
C THR A 535 20.20 33.69 -5.79
N ASP A 536 19.61 33.86 -6.98
CA ASP A 536 20.28 34.27 -8.21
C ASP A 536 21.17 35.49 -7.92
N THR A 537 22.48 35.29 -7.78
CA THR A 537 23.45 36.34 -8.07
C THR A 537 24.04 36.04 -9.44
N ASN A 538 23.40 36.65 -10.44
CA ASN A 538 23.78 36.91 -11.83
C ASN A 538 24.90 36.06 -12.45
#